data_AF-A0A9X7KZB4-F1
#
_entry.id   AF-A0A9X7KZB4-F1
#
_cell.length_a   1.000
_cell.length_b   1.000
_cell.length_c   1.000
_cell.angle_alpha   90.00
_cell.angle_beta   90.00
_cell.angle_gamma   90.00
#
_symmetry.space_group_name_H-M   'P 1'
#
loop_
_entity.id
_entity.type
_entity.pdbx_description
1 polymer ?
#
loop_
_entity_poly.entity_id
_entity_poly.type
_entity_poly.pdbx_seq_one_letter_code
_entity_poly.pdbx_strand_id
1 'polypeptide(L)'
;MQSATYQHHNQRLAGPLKTQNQFIAHRRDSFKHRSIQVAVREWESTLPGQAQEKIAQLVAEQWAKEGGRGIAVNKQNLFRYLKNEGGSEKYTAYVMQLSRAILATMPIEIARKHGLSNARTEAELVASAIKECSEAHQAKLLGAPLQKLEKEIREAAIALFNMLPADAAGPLLASISAVAPQFF
;
A
#
# COMPACT_ATOMS: atom_id res chain seq x y z
N MET A 1 -17.28 -4.55 76.64
CA MET A 1 -16.60 -4.03 75.43
C MET A 1 -16.42 -5.19 74.46
N GLN A 2 -17.20 -5.21 73.37
CA GLN A 2 -17.10 -6.22 72.31
C GLN A 2 -16.37 -5.59 71.11
N SER A 3 -15.28 -6.21 70.66
CA SER A 3 -14.53 -5.78 69.49
C SER A 3 -15.06 -6.52 68.26
N ALA A 4 -15.56 -5.77 67.27
CA ALA A 4 -15.91 -6.30 65.96
C ALA A 4 -14.69 -6.27 65.04
N THR A 5 -14.17 -7.44 64.68
CA THR A 5 -13.15 -7.60 63.64
C THR A 5 -13.82 -7.68 62.27
N TYR A 6 -13.66 -6.64 61.46
CA TYR A 6 -14.05 -6.66 60.05
C TYR A 6 -12.94 -7.34 59.22
N GLN A 7 -13.20 -8.54 58.70
CA GLN A 7 -12.36 -9.15 57.67
C GLN A 7 -12.81 -8.65 56.29
N HIS A 8 -12.02 -7.77 55.68
CA HIS A 8 -12.18 -7.37 54.29
C HIS A 8 -11.50 -8.39 53.38
N HIS A 9 -12.27 -9.35 52.85
CA HIS A 9 -11.76 -10.33 51.88
C HIS A 9 -11.83 -9.76 50.46
N ASN A 10 -10.83 -8.96 50.08
CA ASN A 10 -10.65 -8.55 48.69
C ASN A 10 -9.73 -9.53 47.96
N GLN A 11 -10.27 -10.67 47.51
CA GLN A 11 -9.64 -11.46 46.45
C GLN A 11 -9.77 -10.70 45.13
N ARG A 12 -8.86 -9.76 44.88
CA ARG A 12 -8.63 -9.25 43.54
C ARG A 12 -7.99 -10.37 42.72
N LEU A 13 -8.82 -11.06 41.94
CA LEU A 13 -8.36 -11.88 40.82
C LEU A 13 -7.54 -10.98 39.90
N ALA A 14 -6.22 -11.10 39.97
CA ALA A 14 -5.30 -10.47 39.02
C ALA A 14 -5.48 -11.17 37.67
N GLY A 15 -6.50 -10.77 36.92
CA GLY A 15 -6.61 -11.12 35.51
C GLY A 15 -5.38 -10.59 34.77
N PRO A 16 -4.83 -11.32 33.80
CA PRO A 16 -3.65 -10.88 33.07
C PRO A 16 -3.95 -9.54 32.39
N LEU A 17 -3.26 -8.49 32.85
CA LEU A 17 -3.32 -7.15 32.26
C LEU A 17 -2.61 -7.21 30.91
N LYS A 18 -3.37 -7.37 29.82
CA LYS A 18 -2.82 -7.13 28.47
C LYS A 18 -2.31 -5.69 28.43
N THR A 19 -1.03 -5.52 28.12
CA THR A 19 -0.40 -4.19 28.11
C THR A 19 -1.11 -3.30 27.08
N GLN A 20 -1.38 -2.05 27.45
CA GLN A 20 -2.10 -1.06 26.63
C GLN A 20 -1.54 -0.94 25.21
N ASN A 21 -0.25 -1.27 25.02
CA ASN A 21 0.44 -1.29 23.73
C ASN A 21 -0.10 -2.35 22.75
N GLN A 22 -0.50 -3.54 23.23
CA GLN A 22 -1.09 -4.58 22.37
C GLN A 22 -2.47 -4.16 21.85
N PHE A 23 -3.26 -3.49 22.70
CA PHE A 23 -4.60 -2.98 22.32
C PHE A 23 -4.53 -1.96 21.18
N ILE A 24 -3.49 -1.13 21.13
CA ILE A 24 -3.31 -0.12 20.08
C ILE A 24 -3.05 -0.77 18.71
N ALA A 25 -2.22 -1.82 18.64
CA ALA A 25 -1.95 -2.54 17.40
C ALA A 25 -3.21 -3.21 16.85
N HIS A 26 -3.93 -3.96 17.70
CA HIS A 26 -5.19 -4.60 17.31
C HIS A 26 -6.26 -3.59 16.85
N ARG A 27 -6.33 -2.43 17.50
CA ARG A 27 -7.25 -1.35 17.10
C ARG A 27 -6.89 -0.80 15.71
N ARG A 28 -5.60 -0.54 15.44
CA ARG A 28 -5.14 -0.06 14.13
C ARG A 28 -5.42 -1.06 13.01
N ASP A 29 -5.14 -2.34 13.24
CA ASP A 29 -5.38 -3.39 12.26
C ASP A 29 -6.88 -3.58 11.99
N SER A 30 -7.72 -3.44 13.01
CA SER A 30 -9.18 -3.48 12.85
C SER A 30 -9.69 -2.31 11.99
N PHE A 31 -9.16 -1.10 12.19
CA PHE A 31 -9.49 0.04 11.34
C PHE A 31 -9.02 -0.17 9.90
N LYS A 32 -7.76 -0.60 9.72
CA LYS A 32 -7.19 -0.84 8.40
C LYS A 32 -7.92 -1.98 7.66
N HIS A 33 -8.29 -3.04 8.36
CA HIS A 33 -9.11 -4.14 7.83
C HIS A 33 -10.42 -3.60 7.28
N ARG A 34 -11.13 -2.78 8.07
CA ARG A 34 -12.39 -2.17 7.65
C ARG A 34 -12.22 -1.27 6.42
N SER A 35 -11.17 -0.44 6.40
CA SER A 35 -10.88 0.40 5.22
C SER A 35 -10.60 -0.45 3.98
N ILE A 36 -9.82 -1.52 4.09
CA ILE A 36 -9.57 -2.47 2.98
C ILE A 36 -10.88 -3.13 2.54
N GLN A 37 -11.72 -3.57 3.47
CA GLN A 37 -13.00 -4.20 3.14
C GLN A 37 -13.91 -3.24 2.37
N VAL A 38 -14.03 -1.99 2.80
CA VAL A 38 -14.87 -0.99 2.13
C VAL A 38 -14.30 -0.66 0.74
N ALA A 39 -12.97 -0.52 0.63
CA ALA A 39 -12.30 -0.29 -0.65
C ALA A 39 -12.50 -1.46 -1.63
N VAL A 40 -12.39 -2.71 -1.17
CA VAL A 40 -12.66 -3.89 -2.01
C VAL A 40 -14.12 -3.93 -2.45
N ARG A 41 -15.08 -3.54 -1.60
CA ARG A 41 -16.50 -3.45 -2.01
C ARG A 41 -16.74 -2.39 -3.08
N GLU A 42 -16.06 -1.25 -3.00
CA GLU A 42 -16.11 -0.24 -4.05
C GLU A 42 -15.48 -0.78 -5.34
N TRP A 43 -14.34 -1.45 -5.25
CA TRP A 43 -13.70 -2.11 -6.40
C TRP A 43 -14.59 -3.20 -7.03
N GLU A 44 -15.32 -3.97 -6.23
CA GLU A 44 -16.32 -4.91 -6.74
C GLU A 44 -17.39 -4.19 -7.59
N SER A 45 -17.83 -3.00 -7.16
CA SER A 45 -18.86 -2.22 -7.86
C SER A 45 -18.41 -1.65 -9.21
N THR A 46 -17.09 -1.54 -9.45
CA THR A 46 -16.56 -1.05 -10.73
C THR A 46 -16.42 -2.15 -11.77
N LEU A 47 -16.58 -3.43 -11.39
CA LEU A 47 -16.37 -4.57 -12.28
C LEU A 47 -17.70 -5.20 -12.71
N PRO A 48 -17.96 -5.35 -14.03
CA PRO A 48 -19.16 -6.03 -14.50
C PRO A 48 -18.98 -7.55 -14.35
N GLY A 49 -19.93 -8.21 -13.69
CA GLY A 49 -20.04 -9.67 -13.57
C GLY A 49 -18.84 -10.37 -12.93
N GLN A 50 -19.07 -11.36 -12.06
CA GLN A 50 -17.99 -12.15 -11.44
C GLN A 50 -16.87 -11.31 -10.78
N ALA A 51 -17.18 -10.10 -10.29
CA ALA A 51 -16.21 -9.17 -9.74
C ALA A 51 -15.31 -9.82 -8.66
N GLN A 52 -15.93 -10.58 -7.75
CA GLN A 52 -15.22 -11.31 -6.71
C GLN A 52 -14.24 -12.35 -7.24
N GLU A 53 -14.57 -13.04 -8.34
CA GLU A 53 -13.68 -14.04 -8.94
C GLU A 53 -12.44 -13.34 -9.52
N LYS A 54 -12.66 -12.27 -10.29
CA LYS A 54 -11.58 -11.47 -10.90
C LYS A 54 -10.67 -10.87 -9.85
N ILE A 55 -11.24 -10.27 -8.80
CA ILE A 55 -10.46 -9.69 -7.68
C ILE A 55 -9.63 -10.79 -7.00
N ALA A 56 -10.24 -11.93 -6.68
CA ALA A 56 -9.52 -13.01 -6.02
C ALA A 56 -8.38 -13.57 -6.88
N GLN A 57 -8.59 -13.69 -8.19
CA GLN A 57 -7.56 -14.10 -9.13
C GLN A 57 -6.39 -13.10 -9.15
N LEU A 58 -6.67 -11.81 -9.33
CA LEU A 58 -5.63 -10.78 -9.34
C LEU A 58 -4.81 -10.78 -8.04
N VAL A 59 -5.50 -10.85 -6.89
CA VAL A 59 -4.83 -10.89 -5.59
C VAL A 59 -4.00 -12.17 -5.42
N ALA A 60 -4.48 -13.32 -5.92
CA ALA A 60 -3.75 -14.59 -5.87
C ALA A 60 -2.48 -14.56 -6.73
N GLU A 61 -2.58 -14.05 -7.96
CA GLU A 61 -1.44 -13.88 -8.87
C GLU A 61 -0.38 -12.94 -8.26
N GLN A 62 -0.81 -11.80 -7.72
CA GLN A 62 0.10 -10.86 -7.07
C GLN A 62 0.71 -11.44 -5.78
N TRP A 63 -0.07 -12.14 -4.97
CA TRP A 63 0.43 -12.81 -3.77
C TRP A 63 1.50 -13.85 -4.10
N ALA A 64 1.31 -14.63 -5.18
CA ALA A 64 2.31 -15.56 -5.67
C ALA A 64 3.57 -14.85 -6.20
N LYS A 65 3.40 -13.77 -6.97
CA LYS A 65 4.52 -12.94 -7.49
C LYS A 65 5.37 -12.34 -6.36
N GLU A 66 4.75 -11.96 -5.25
CA GLU A 66 5.43 -11.44 -4.05
C GLU A 66 6.05 -12.55 -3.17
N GLY A 67 5.96 -13.83 -3.57
CA GLY A 67 6.50 -14.95 -2.81
C GLY A 67 5.67 -15.31 -1.57
N GLY A 68 4.40 -14.93 -1.55
CA GLY A 68 3.47 -15.15 -0.46
C GLY A 68 3.22 -16.64 -0.17
N ARG A 69 3.17 -17.02 1.12
CA ARG A 69 2.99 -18.41 1.58
C ARG A 69 2.02 -18.51 2.75
N GLY A 70 1.48 -19.71 2.98
CA GLY A 70 0.68 -20.02 4.18
C GLY A 70 -0.77 -19.52 4.16
N ILE A 71 -1.19 -18.81 3.11
CA ILE A 71 -2.57 -18.36 2.89
C ILE A 71 -3.00 -18.77 1.48
N ALA A 72 -4.04 -19.61 1.39
CA ALA A 72 -4.64 -19.98 0.11
C ALA A 72 -5.62 -18.88 -0.33
N VAL A 73 -5.24 -18.13 -1.35
CA VAL A 73 -6.05 -17.03 -1.91
C VAL A 73 -6.95 -17.59 -3.01
N ASN A 74 -8.25 -17.65 -2.73
CA ASN A 74 -9.30 -17.92 -3.71
C ASN A 74 -10.52 -17.08 -3.32
N LYS A 75 -11.54 -17.02 -4.20
CA LYS A 75 -12.75 -16.23 -3.96
C LYS A 75 -13.35 -16.49 -2.57
N GLN A 76 -13.63 -17.74 -2.23
CA GLN A 76 -14.29 -18.06 -0.96
C GLN A 76 -13.48 -17.60 0.26
N ASN A 77 -12.17 -17.88 0.27
CA ASN A 77 -11.29 -17.54 1.38
C ASN A 77 -11.11 -16.03 1.51
N LEU A 78 -10.77 -15.34 0.42
CA LEU A 78 -10.51 -13.91 0.42
C LEU A 78 -11.72 -13.14 0.95
N PHE A 79 -12.91 -13.39 0.38
CA PHE A 79 -14.11 -12.67 0.79
C PHE A 79 -14.60 -13.06 2.18
N ARG A 80 -14.35 -14.30 2.64
CA ARG A 80 -14.59 -14.68 4.03
C ARG A 80 -13.70 -13.90 5.00
N TYR A 81 -12.41 -13.74 4.70
CA TYR A 81 -11.48 -13.00 5.55
C TYR A 81 -11.78 -11.50 5.56
N LEU A 82 -12.17 -10.94 4.41
CA LEU A 82 -12.60 -9.55 4.30
C LEU A 82 -13.93 -9.30 5.03
N LYS A 83 -14.90 -10.22 4.93
CA LYS A 83 -16.20 -10.07 5.61
C LYS A 83 -16.07 -10.14 7.12
N ASN A 84 -15.27 -11.09 7.61
CA ASN A 84 -14.96 -11.32 9.02
C ASN A 84 -16.16 -11.15 9.98
N GLU A 85 -17.30 -11.78 9.68
CA GLU A 85 -18.55 -11.56 10.43
C GLU A 85 -18.45 -11.87 11.93
N GLY A 86 -17.59 -12.84 12.28
CA GLY A 86 -17.35 -13.24 13.67
C GLY A 86 -16.26 -12.44 14.38
N GLY A 87 -15.69 -11.41 13.76
CA GLY A 87 -14.61 -10.61 14.37
C GLY A 87 -13.35 -11.41 14.71
N SER A 88 -13.00 -12.41 13.89
CA SER A 88 -11.84 -13.27 14.11
C SER A 88 -10.53 -12.49 13.94
N GLU A 89 -9.71 -12.49 14.99
CA GLU A 89 -8.35 -11.92 14.94
C GLU A 89 -7.49 -12.58 13.86
N LYS A 90 -7.68 -13.89 13.64
CA LYS A 90 -6.98 -14.65 12.58
C LYS A 90 -7.31 -14.13 11.19
N TYR A 91 -8.57 -13.81 10.91
CA TYR A 91 -8.96 -13.27 9.61
C TYR A 91 -8.48 -11.83 9.43
N THR A 92 -8.48 -11.03 10.49
CA THR A 92 -7.83 -9.71 10.48
C THR A 92 -6.35 -9.84 10.11
N ALA A 93 -5.63 -10.77 10.75
CA ALA A 93 -4.22 -11.01 10.46
C ALA A 93 -3.98 -11.47 9.01
N TYR A 94 -4.86 -12.32 8.45
CA TYR A 94 -4.77 -12.73 7.04
C TYR A 94 -4.98 -11.55 6.09
N VAL A 95 -5.96 -10.68 6.33
CA VAL A 95 -6.14 -9.48 5.50
C VAL A 95 -4.95 -8.53 5.63
N MET A 96 -4.36 -8.40 6.82
CA MET A 96 -3.15 -7.57 6.99
C MET A 96 -1.96 -8.14 6.20
N GLN A 97 -1.76 -9.45 6.19
CA GLN A 97 -0.73 -10.10 5.39
C GLN A 97 -0.98 -9.93 3.88
N LEU A 98 -2.23 -10.12 3.43
CA LEU A 98 -2.63 -9.93 2.05
C LEU A 98 -2.70 -8.45 1.63
N SER A 99 -2.60 -7.50 2.56
CA SER A 99 -2.87 -6.09 2.28
C SER A 99 -1.99 -5.52 1.17
N ARG A 100 -0.72 -5.93 1.07
CA ARG A 100 0.16 -5.49 -0.02
C ARG A 100 -0.34 -5.95 -1.39
N ALA A 101 -0.62 -7.25 -1.54
CA ALA A 101 -1.14 -7.81 -2.79
C ALA A 101 -2.51 -7.24 -3.17
N ILE A 102 -3.40 -7.02 -2.19
CA ILE A 102 -4.72 -6.39 -2.42
C ILE A 102 -4.54 -4.95 -2.94
N LEU A 103 -3.68 -4.16 -2.30
CA LEU A 103 -3.50 -2.76 -2.68
C LEU A 103 -2.73 -2.60 -3.99
N ALA A 104 -1.82 -3.51 -4.32
CA ALA A 104 -1.07 -3.48 -5.57
C ALA A 104 -1.94 -3.84 -6.80
N THR A 105 -3.06 -4.53 -6.59
CA THR A 105 -3.97 -4.95 -7.68
C THR A 105 -5.25 -4.12 -7.76
N MET A 106 -5.57 -3.40 -6.68
CA MET A 106 -6.69 -2.47 -6.64
C MET A 106 -6.40 -1.22 -7.49
N PRO A 107 -7.40 -0.67 -8.21
CA PRO A 107 -7.29 0.64 -8.85
C PRO A 107 -6.82 1.71 -7.86
N ILE A 108 -5.80 2.47 -8.25
CA ILE A 108 -5.12 3.42 -7.36
C ILE A 108 -6.04 4.53 -6.86
N GLU A 109 -7.03 4.92 -7.66
CA GLU A 109 -8.05 5.92 -7.33
C GLU A 109 -8.87 5.47 -6.12
N ILE A 110 -9.27 4.20 -6.10
CA ILE A 110 -10.02 3.59 -5.00
C ILE A 110 -9.11 3.50 -3.77
N ALA A 111 -7.89 3.02 -3.92
CA ALA A 111 -6.95 2.91 -2.80
C ALA A 111 -6.68 4.29 -2.15
N ARG A 112 -6.53 5.36 -2.94
CA ARG A 112 -6.36 6.74 -2.43
C ARG A 112 -7.61 7.26 -1.74
N LYS A 113 -8.79 7.07 -2.34
CA LYS A 113 -10.06 7.51 -1.77
C LYS A 113 -10.28 6.96 -0.36
N HIS A 114 -9.82 5.73 -0.11
CA HIS A 114 -9.91 5.07 1.20
C HIS A 114 -8.69 5.28 2.11
N GLY A 115 -7.74 6.15 1.72
CA GLY A 115 -6.54 6.46 2.50
C GLY A 115 -5.55 5.28 2.62
N LEU A 116 -5.59 4.34 1.68
CA LEU A 116 -4.78 3.13 1.66
C LEU A 116 -3.51 3.28 0.81
N SER A 117 -3.44 4.29 -0.05
CA SER A 117 -2.26 4.61 -0.87
C SER A 117 -2.13 6.11 -1.06
N ASN A 118 -0.89 6.57 -1.22
CA ASN A 118 -0.53 7.93 -1.64
C ASN A 118 0.21 7.91 -3.00
N ALA A 119 0.23 6.77 -3.70
CA ALA A 119 0.90 6.67 -4.98
C ALA A 119 0.19 7.51 -6.04
N ARG A 120 0.96 8.01 -7.00
CA ARG A 120 0.43 8.80 -8.11
C ARG A 120 -0.31 7.92 -9.10
N THR A 121 -1.34 8.48 -9.74
CA THR A 121 -1.97 7.83 -10.90
C THR A 121 -1.04 7.89 -12.10
N GLU A 122 -1.30 7.08 -13.13
CA GLU A 122 -0.55 7.13 -14.38
C GLU A 122 -0.62 8.53 -15.02
N ALA A 123 -1.81 9.15 -15.03
CA ALA A 123 -1.99 10.51 -15.51
C ALA A 123 -1.16 11.55 -14.72
N GLU A 124 -1.07 11.41 -13.39
CA GLU A 124 -0.25 12.29 -12.56
C GLU A 124 1.25 12.06 -12.78
N LEU A 125 1.69 10.82 -13.03
CA LEU A 125 3.07 10.52 -13.39
C LEU A 125 3.44 11.16 -14.74
N VAL A 126 2.57 11.02 -15.75
CA VAL A 126 2.74 11.65 -17.06
C VAL A 126 2.75 13.18 -16.95
N ALA A 127 1.82 13.76 -16.20
CA ALA A 127 1.77 15.22 -16.00
C ALA A 127 3.04 15.73 -15.30
N SER A 128 3.54 15.00 -14.31
CA SER A 128 4.81 15.31 -13.65
C SER A 128 5.96 15.26 -14.66
N ALA A 129 6.06 14.20 -15.48
CA ALA A 129 7.12 14.09 -16.48
C ALA A 129 7.08 15.23 -17.50
N ILE A 130 5.89 15.63 -17.98
CA ILE A 130 5.71 16.76 -18.89
C ILE A 130 6.20 18.07 -18.25
N LYS A 131 5.81 18.33 -16.99
CA LYS A 131 6.23 19.52 -16.24
C LYS A 131 7.76 19.58 -16.12
N GLU A 132 8.38 18.53 -15.57
CA GLU A 132 9.82 18.53 -15.29
C GLU A 132 10.64 18.60 -16.61
N CYS A 133 10.20 17.92 -17.68
CA CYS A 133 10.84 18.04 -19.00
C CYS A 133 10.74 19.48 -19.55
N SER A 134 9.59 20.13 -19.36
CA SER A 134 9.39 21.51 -19.81
C SER A 134 10.27 22.50 -19.04
N GLU A 135 10.44 22.29 -17.73
CA GLU A 135 11.33 23.10 -16.88
C GLU A 135 12.80 22.93 -17.29
N ALA A 136 13.23 21.71 -17.63
CA ALA A 136 14.56 21.45 -18.19
C ALA A 136 14.79 22.13 -19.54
N HIS A 137 13.82 22.04 -20.48
CA HIS A 137 13.87 22.75 -21.76
C HIS A 137 13.96 24.27 -21.55
N GLN A 138 13.14 24.83 -20.65
CA GLN A 138 13.13 26.25 -20.35
C GLN A 138 14.47 26.70 -19.76
N ALA A 139 15.06 25.94 -18.83
CA ALA A 139 16.38 26.25 -18.28
C ALA A 139 17.45 26.32 -19.37
N LYS A 140 17.41 25.42 -20.36
CA LYS A 140 18.33 25.44 -21.50
C LYS A 140 18.11 26.67 -22.39
N LEU A 141 16.86 26.95 -22.76
CA LEU A 141 16.50 28.08 -23.65
C LEU A 141 16.86 29.44 -23.05
N LEU A 142 16.71 29.59 -21.73
CA LEU A 142 17.04 30.83 -21.02
C LEU A 142 18.52 30.97 -20.67
N GLY A 143 19.37 30.01 -21.07
CA GLY A 143 20.80 30.05 -20.75
C GLY A 143 21.06 30.01 -19.24
N ALA A 144 20.27 29.22 -18.49
CA ALA A 144 20.43 29.10 -17.05
C ALA A 144 21.85 28.63 -16.67
N PRO A 145 22.36 28.99 -15.47
CA PRO A 145 23.65 28.49 -14.99
C PRO A 145 23.71 26.96 -15.01
N LEU A 146 24.90 26.40 -15.28
CA LEU A 146 25.09 24.95 -15.48
C LEU A 146 24.49 24.12 -14.34
N GLN A 147 24.72 24.51 -13.08
CA GLN A 147 24.17 23.81 -11.91
C GLN A 147 22.64 23.75 -11.90
N LYS A 148 21.96 24.81 -12.36
CA LYS A 148 20.50 24.81 -12.49
C LYS A 148 20.08 23.89 -13.62
N LEU A 149 20.72 23.97 -14.79
CA LEU A 149 20.41 23.10 -15.92
C LEU A 149 20.57 21.61 -15.55
N GLU A 150 21.64 21.25 -14.85
CA GLU A 150 21.87 19.88 -14.37
C GLU A 150 20.78 19.40 -13.40
N LYS A 151 20.35 20.26 -12.48
CA LYS A 151 19.24 19.97 -11.57
C LYS A 151 17.95 19.67 -12.34
N GLU A 152 17.55 20.55 -13.25
CA GLU A 152 16.28 20.39 -13.98
C GLU A 152 16.33 19.15 -14.91
N ILE A 153 17.47 18.88 -15.57
CA ILE A 153 17.65 17.65 -16.37
C ILE A 153 17.53 16.40 -15.50
N ARG A 154 18.10 16.42 -14.28
CA ARG A 154 18.00 15.29 -13.34
C ARG A 154 16.56 15.07 -12.89
N GLU A 155 15.83 16.13 -12.55
CA GLU A 155 14.42 16.04 -12.14
C GLU A 155 13.54 15.52 -13.28
N ALA A 156 13.77 15.99 -14.51
CA ALA A 156 13.12 15.46 -15.72
C ALA A 156 13.41 13.97 -15.93
N ALA A 157 14.68 13.56 -15.81
CA ALA A 157 15.07 12.15 -15.94
C ALA A 157 14.37 11.29 -14.87
N ILE A 158 14.41 11.70 -13.59
CA ILE A 158 13.74 11.00 -12.49
C ILE A 158 12.23 10.87 -12.76
N ALA A 159 11.57 11.93 -13.22
CA ALA A 159 10.15 11.90 -13.53
C ALA A 159 9.83 10.92 -14.68
N LEU A 160 10.67 10.85 -15.71
CA LEU A 160 10.52 9.88 -16.79
C LEU A 160 10.72 8.44 -16.29
N PHE A 161 11.74 8.20 -15.45
CA PHE A 161 12.01 6.89 -14.86
C PHE A 161 10.88 6.40 -13.96
N ASN A 162 10.20 7.30 -13.26
CA ASN A 162 9.05 6.94 -12.42
C ASN A 162 7.83 6.44 -13.20
N MET A 163 7.78 6.61 -14.52
CA MET A 163 6.73 6.04 -15.36
C MET A 163 6.98 4.56 -15.72
N LEU A 164 8.18 4.06 -15.45
CA LEU A 164 8.54 2.69 -15.77
C LEU A 164 8.13 1.72 -14.65
N PRO A 165 7.82 0.46 -15.00
CA PRO A 165 7.81 -0.62 -14.02
C PRO A 165 9.13 -0.70 -13.25
N ALA A 166 9.07 -1.07 -11.96
CA ALA A 166 10.24 -1.09 -11.08
C ALA A 166 11.37 -2.00 -11.57
N ASP A 167 11.05 -3.06 -12.31
CA ASP A 167 11.97 -4.01 -12.92
C ASP A 167 12.59 -3.51 -14.25
N ALA A 168 12.02 -2.48 -14.87
CA ALA A 168 12.53 -1.91 -16.12
C ALA A 168 13.47 -0.71 -15.93
N ALA A 169 13.36 0.02 -14.82
CA ALA A 169 14.14 1.25 -14.59
C ALA A 169 15.66 0.98 -14.50
N GLY A 170 16.07 -0.07 -13.77
CA GLY A 170 17.48 -0.44 -13.61
C GLY A 170 18.19 -0.78 -14.92
N PRO A 171 17.65 -1.73 -15.72
CA PRO A 171 18.18 -2.05 -17.04
C PRO A 171 18.30 -0.84 -17.97
N LEU A 172 17.31 0.05 -17.98
CA LEU A 172 17.36 1.26 -18.81
C LEU A 172 18.46 2.23 -18.35
N LEU A 173 18.60 2.48 -17.04
CA LEU A 173 19.70 3.30 -16.49
C LEU A 173 21.08 2.76 -16.89
N ALA A 174 21.25 1.43 -16.84
CA ALA A 174 22.49 0.79 -17.26
C ALA A 174 22.77 1.01 -18.76
N SER A 175 21.75 0.88 -19.62
CA SER A 175 21.90 1.13 -21.05
C SER A 175 22.27 2.58 -21.38
N ILE A 176 21.71 3.57 -20.66
CA ILE A 176 22.04 4.99 -20.84
C ILE A 176 23.47 5.26 -20.36
N SER A 177 23.87 4.67 -19.24
CA SER A 177 25.23 4.84 -18.70
C SER A 177 26.29 4.27 -19.64
N ALA A 178 26.00 3.18 -20.34
CA ALA A 178 26.92 2.56 -21.30
C ALA A 178 27.21 3.44 -22.53
N VAL A 179 26.30 4.32 -22.92
CA VAL A 179 26.45 5.21 -24.07
C VAL A 179 26.90 6.62 -23.70
N ALA A 180 26.88 7.00 -22.43
CA ALA A 180 27.29 8.32 -21.95
C ALA A 180 28.69 8.78 -22.43
N PRO A 181 29.73 7.91 -22.56
CA PRO A 181 31.04 8.31 -23.09
C PRO A 181 31.05 8.73 -24.56
N GLN A 182 29.94 8.54 -25.30
CA GLN A 182 29.83 8.80 -26.73
C GLN A 182 29.10 10.12 -27.06
N PHE A 183 28.47 10.75 -26.07
CA PHE A 183 27.67 11.98 -26.24
C PHE A 183 28.40 13.28 -25.85
N PHE A 184 29.60 13.15 -25.28
CA PHE A 184 30.50 14.24 -24.88
C PHE A 184 31.88 13.99 -25.48
#